data_AF-A0A855MNU9-F1
#
_entry.id   AF-A0A855MNU9-F1
#
_cell.length_a   1.000
_cell.length_b   1.000
_cell.length_c   1.000
_cell.angle_alpha   90.00
_cell.angle_beta   90.00
_cell.angle_gamma   90.00
#
_symmetry.space_group_name_H-M   'P 1'
#
loop_
_entity.id
_entity.type
_entity.pdbx_description
1 polymer ?
#
loop_
_entity_poly.entity_id
_entity_poly.type
_entity_poly.pdbx_seq_one_letter_code
_entity_poly.pdbx_strand_id
1 'polypeptide(L)'
;MKKEIYEHLIIPLSFYQEGRNEFELKRYINAYYNFYFYLEDLYGNGKTKNYQIRREFLKSNQLKEAVSKTIEEFKNGPSKKHYKNLKSFLKLESCSYDIEGVISLIVKVRGNLHHFSQKSSKKLGHPFNQKDFETMAFLLMSICVKTYTRLTTGEKPCYVRCIRRLTQSLRFHSYRRSTQIDSPSQVWLRLINFVNP
;
A
#
# COMPACT_ATOMS: atom_id res chain seq x y z
N MET A 1 -8.00 4.59 -26.22
CA MET A 1 -7.96 5.91 -25.55
C MET A 1 -8.25 5.90 -24.04
N LYS A 2 -8.81 4.84 -23.42
CA LYS A 2 -9.04 4.79 -21.95
C LYS A 2 -7.84 4.34 -21.10
N LYS A 3 -6.82 3.71 -21.71
CA LYS A 3 -5.70 3.08 -20.98
C LYS A 3 -4.80 4.10 -20.26
N GLU A 4 -4.51 5.24 -20.89
CA GLU A 4 -3.63 6.28 -20.33
C GLU A 4 -4.22 6.94 -19.07
N ILE A 5 -5.55 7.02 -18.95
CA ILE A 5 -6.22 7.68 -17.81
C ILE A 5 -5.98 6.92 -16.50
N TYR A 6 -5.85 5.59 -16.57
CA TYR A 6 -5.76 4.72 -15.39
C TYR A 6 -4.39 4.06 -15.20
N GLU A 7 -3.39 4.45 -16.01
CA GLU A 7 -2.05 3.86 -15.92
C GLU A 7 -1.43 4.02 -14.53
N HIS A 8 -1.67 5.16 -13.89
CA HIS A 8 -1.26 5.45 -12.52
C HIS A 8 -1.91 4.54 -11.44
N LEU A 9 -2.95 3.78 -11.79
CA LEU A 9 -3.62 2.85 -10.88
C LEU A 9 -3.12 1.40 -11.03
N ILE A 10 -2.33 1.09 -12.07
CA ILE A 10 -1.87 -0.29 -12.33
C ILE A 10 -1.13 -0.87 -11.11
N ILE A 11 -0.15 -0.12 -10.59
CA ILE A 11 0.69 -0.56 -9.46
C ILE A 11 -0.12 -0.62 -8.15
N PRO A 12 -0.89 0.41 -7.74
CA PRO A 12 -1.78 0.29 -6.59
C PRO A 12 -2.71 -0.93 -6.70
N LEU A 13 -3.37 -1.12 -7.85
CA LEU A 13 -4.34 -2.19 -8.00
C LEU A 13 -3.69 -3.59 -8.02
N SER A 14 -2.44 -3.73 -8.45
CA SER A 14 -1.72 -5.00 -8.27
C SER A 14 -1.49 -5.31 -6.80
N PHE A 15 -1.15 -4.32 -5.97
CA PHE A 15 -1.06 -4.53 -4.52
C PHE A 15 -2.41 -4.88 -3.90
N TYR A 16 -3.49 -4.23 -4.33
CA TYR A 16 -4.83 -4.60 -3.86
C TYR A 16 -5.19 -6.04 -4.21
N GLN A 17 -4.93 -6.48 -5.45
CA GLN A 17 -5.18 -7.86 -5.88
C GLN A 17 -4.36 -8.86 -5.06
N GLU A 18 -3.07 -8.60 -4.89
CA GLU A 18 -2.20 -9.47 -4.10
C GLU A 18 -2.63 -9.52 -2.62
N GLY A 19 -3.04 -8.38 -2.06
CA GLY A 19 -3.57 -8.31 -0.70
C GLY A 19 -4.82 -9.16 -0.52
N ARG A 20 -5.70 -9.23 -1.53
CA ARG A 20 -6.86 -10.12 -1.50
C ARG A 20 -6.47 -11.59 -1.53
N ASN A 21 -5.54 -11.97 -2.42
CA ASN A 21 -5.05 -13.34 -2.50
C ASN A 21 -4.48 -13.80 -1.15
N GLU A 22 -3.63 -12.98 -0.54
CA GLU A 22 -3.04 -13.24 0.77
C GLU A 22 -4.10 -13.29 1.89
N PHE A 23 -5.15 -12.46 1.81
CA PHE A 23 -6.25 -12.48 2.77
C PHE A 23 -7.05 -13.79 2.69
N GLU A 24 -7.39 -14.25 1.48
CA GLU A 24 -8.07 -15.53 1.25
C GLU A 24 -7.23 -16.73 1.72
N LEU A 25 -5.91 -16.65 1.53
CA LEU A 25 -4.94 -17.62 2.05
C LEU A 25 -4.70 -17.51 3.56
N LYS A 26 -5.41 -16.61 4.27
CA LYS A 26 -5.29 -16.36 5.72
C LYS A 26 -3.89 -15.90 6.16
N ARG A 27 -3.11 -15.36 5.23
CA ARG A 27 -1.80 -14.75 5.45
C ARG A 27 -1.99 -13.25 5.75
N TYR A 28 -2.69 -12.96 6.83
CA TYR A 28 -3.19 -11.62 7.13
C TYR A 28 -2.10 -10.56 7.30
N ILE A 29 -0.89 -10.91 7.72
CA ILE A 29 0.24 -9.97 7.80
C ILE A 29 0.66 -9.53 6.40
N ASN A 30 0.78 -10.46 5.45
CA ASN A 30 1.11 -10.17 4.06
C ASN A 30 -0.03 -9.42 3.37
N ALA A 31 -1.28 -9.80 3.63
CA ALA A 31 -2.45 -9.07 3.16
C ALA A 31 -2.42 -7.61 3.64
N TYR A 32 -2.13 -7.40 4.92
CA TYR A 32 -1.98 -6.08 5.51
C TYR A 32 -0.91 -5.25 4.79
N TYR A 33 0.27 -5.81 4.53
CA TYR A 33 1.32 -5.08 3.80
C TYR A 33 0.90 -4.64 2.42
N ASN A 34 0.30 -5.56 1.64
CA ASN A 34 -0.16 -5.26 0.30
C ASN A 34 -1.22 -4.16 0.28
N PHE A 35 -2.24 -4.25 1.15
CA PHE A 35 -3.22 -3.16 1.26
C PHE A 35 -2.61 -1.85 1.77
N TYR A 36 -1.58 -1.91 2.63
CA TYR A 36 -0.88 -0.73 3.09
C TYR A 36 -0.10 -0.06 1.94
N PHE A 37 0.59 -0.83 1.09
CA PHE A 37 1.32 -0.29 -0.07
C PHE A 37 0.40 0.39 -1.07
N TYR A 38 -0.81 -0.15 -1.29
CA TYR A 38 -1.85 0.54 -2.06
C TYR A 38 -2.12 1.96 -1.49
N LEU A 39 -2.27 2.08 -0.16
CA LEU A 39 -2.52 3.39 0.46
C LEU A 39 -1.28 4.29 0.48
N GLU A 40 -0.10 3.73 0.71
CA GLU A 40 1.17 4.47 0.75
C GLU A 40 1.51 5.06 -0.62
N ASP A 41 1.30 4.31 -1.70
CA ASP A 41 1.56 4.80 -3.07
C ASP A 41 0.60 5.94 -3.44
N LEU A 42 -0.70 5.78 -3.18
CA LEU A 42 -1.73 6.75 -3.54
C LEU A 42 -1.78 8.00 -2.63
N TYR A 43 -1.51 7.84 -1.34
CA TYR A 43 -1.75 8.88 -0.32
C TYR A 43 -0.52 9.21 0.54
N GLY A 44 0.56 8.44 0.44
CA GLY A 44 1.77 8.61 1.27
C GLY A 44 2.77 9.62 0.71
N ASN A 45 2.62 10.05 -0.56
CA ASN A 45 3.45 11.11 -1.18
C ASN A 45 4.97 10.84 -1.07
N GLY A 46 5.35 9.56 -1.27
CA GLY A 46 6.74 9.08 -1.19
C GLY A 46 7.38 9.20 0.20
N LYS A 47 6.58 9.40 1.26
CA LYS A 47 7.07 9.43 2.64
C LYS A 47 7.12 8.03 3.22
N THR A 48 8.14 7.75 4.01
CA THR A 48 8.37 6.43 4.62
C THR A 48 8.39 6.47 6.15
N LYS A 49 8.64 7.65 6.75
CA LYS A 49 8.64 7.81 8.21
C LYS A 49 7.21 7.91 8.73
N ASN A 50 6.90 7.20 9.82
CA ASN A 50 5.56 7.11 10.41
C ASN A 50 4.85 8.47 10.56
N TYR A 51 5.51 9.46 11.18
CA TYR A 51 4.90 10.78 11.38
C TYR A 51 4.62 11.52 10.07
N GLN A 52 5.45 11.31 9.05
CA GLN A 52 5.28 11.92 7.73
C GLN A 52 4.10 11.26 6.99
N ILE A 53 4.05 9.93 6.96
CA ILE A 53 2.93 9.20 6.33
C ILE A 53 1.61 9.57 6.99
N ARG A 54 1.55 9.54 8.33
CA ARG A 54 0.35 9.95 9.08
C ARG A 54 -0.13 11.34 8.64
N ARG A 55 0.79 12.31 8.54
CA ARG A 55 0.46 13.67 8.11
C ARG A 55 -0.04 13.73 6.67
N GLU A 56 0.55 12.98 5.74
CA GLU A 56 0.07 12.95 4.35
C GLU A 56 -1.30 12.27 4.23
N PHE A 57 -1.52 11.16 4.94
CA PHE A 57 -2.82 10.48 4.98
C PHE A 57 -3.94 11.40 5.47
N LEU A 58 -3.68 12.22 6.49
CA LEU A 58 -4.66 13.16 7.06
C LEU A 58 -5.02 14.32 6.11
N LYS A 59 -4.20 14.62 5.10
CA LYS A 59 -4.53 15.65 4.08
C LYS A 59 -5.58 15.14 3.09
N SER A 60 -5.67 13.83 2.88
CA SER A 60 -6.56 13.23 1.88
C SER A 60 -7.99 13.13 2.42
N ASN A 61 -8.90 13.99 1.93
CA ASN A 61 -10.33 13.90 2.24
C ASN A 61 -10.94 12.57 1.80
N GLN A 62 -10.50 12.05 0.65
CA GLN A 62 -10.92 10.74 0.13
C GLN A 62 -10.58 9.61 1.11
N LEU A 63 -9.35 9.60 1.65
CA LEU A 63 -8.93 8.60 2.62
C LEU A 63 -9.64 8.76 3.96
N LYS A 64 -9.77 9.99 4.47
CA LYS A 64 -10.50 10.27 5.71
C LYS A 64 -11.95 9.80 5.63
N GLU A 65 -12.62 10.02 4.51
CA GLU A 65 -13.99 9.56 4.34
C GLU A 65 -14.08 8.03 4.24
N ALA A 66 -13.14 7.38 3.52
CA ALA A 66 -13.07 5.92 3.47
C ALA A 66 -12.86 5.31 4.87
N VAL A 67 -11.98 5.92 5.68
CA VAL A 67 -11.76 5.54 7.08
C VAL A 67 -13.04 5.73 7.90
N SER A 68 -13.66 6.91 7.81
CA SER A 68 -14.92 7.22 8.52
C SER A 68 -16.02 6.20 8.24
N LYS A 69 -16.28 5.91 6.96
CA LYS A 69 -17.26 4.90 6.55
C LYS A 69 -16.92 3.51 7.08
N THR A 70 -15.64 3.13 7.06
CA THR A 70 -15.21 1.83 7.57
C THR A 70 -15.39 1.71 9.08
N ILE A 71 -15.12 2.79 9.84
CA ILE A 71 -15.33 2.85 11.29
C ILE A 71 -16.81 2.66 11.64
N GLU A 72 -17.70 3.33 10.90
CA GLU A 72 -19.15 3.20 11.09
C GLU A 72 -19.65 1.81 10.71
N GLU A 73 -19.16 1.24 9.61
CA GLU A 73 -19.47 -0.14 9.22
C GLU A 73 -19.01 -1.16 10.27
N PHE A 74 -17.85 -0.97 10.89
CA PHE A 74 -17.41 -1.87 11.95
C PHE A 74 -18.32 -1.76 13.18
N LYS A 75 -18.69 -0.53 13.55
CA LYS A 75 -19.56 -0.26 14.71
C LYS A 75 -20.97 -0.85 14.51
N ASN A 76 -21.56 -0.59 13.35
CA ASN A 76 -22.97 -0.87 13.06
C ASN A 76 -23.18 -2.18 12.30
N GLY A 77 -22.12 -2.75 11.73
CA GLY A 77 -22.18 -3.97 10.93
C GLY A 77 -22.49 -5.24 11.71
N PRO A 78 -22.70 -6.35 10.98
CA PRO A 78 -23.12 -7.63 11.55
C PRO A 78 -22.00 -8.32 12.35
N SER A 79 -20.75 -8.16 11.91
CA SER A 79 -19.59 -8.78 12.58
C SER A 79 -19.10 -7.94 13.75
N LYS A 80 -19.61 -8.21 14.96
CA LYS A 80 -19.10 -7.59 16.19
C LYS A 80 -17.66 -7.98 16.54
N LYS A 81 -17.13 -9.06 15.95
CA LYS A 81 -15.73 -9.51 16.13
C LYS A 81 -14.75 -8.44 15.69
N HIS A 82 -14.88 -7.91 14.47
CA HIS A 82 -13.94 -6.91 13.96
C HIS A 82 -14.00 -5.59 14.74
N TYR A 83 -15.19 -5.17 15.19
CA TYR A 83 -15.34 -4.02 16.06
C TYR A 83 -14.60 -4.16 17.39
N LYS A 84 -14.81 -5.29 18.10
CA LYS A 84 -14.13 -5.56 19.38
C LYS A 84 -12.61 -5.62 19.21
N ASN A 85 -12.14 -6.32 18.18
CA ASN A 85 -10.71 -6.44 17.89
C ASN A 85 -10.08 -5.11 17.51
N LEU A 86 -10.76 -4.27 16.72
CA LEU A 86 -10.28 -2.94 16.36
C LEU A 86 -10.11 -2.07 17.62
N LYS A 87 -11.08 -2.07 18.54
CA LYS A 87 -10.94 -1.38 19.83
C LYS A 87 -9.77 -1.90 20.65
N SER A 88 -9.53 -3.21 20.64
CA SER A 88 -8.40 -3.81 21.35
C SER A 88 -7.07 -3.30 20.79
N PHE A 89 -6.91 -3.25 19.47
CA PHE A 89 -5.72 -2.67 18.82
C PHE A 89 -5.55 -1.18 19.14
N LEU A 90 -6.64 -0.40 19.09
CA LEU A 90 -6.62 1.02 19.42
C LEU A 90 -6.19 1.25 20.88
N LYS A 91 -6.71 0.46 21.82
CA LYS A 91 -6.31 0.51 23.23
C LYS A 91 -4.85 0.14 23.41
N LEU A 92 -4.39 -0.93 22.77
CA LEU A 92 -3.01 -1.41 22.87
C LEU A 92 -2.00 -0.37 22.39
N GLU A 93 -2.32 0.35 21.31
CA GLU A 93 -1.45 1.35 20.70
C GLU A 93 -1.72 2.77 21.21
N SER A 94 -2.56 2.95 22.23
CA SER A 94 -2.96 4.25 22.78
C SER A 94 -3.46 5.22 21.70
N CYS A 95 -4.42 4.76 20.90
CA CYS A 95 -5.08 5.51 19.83
C CYS A 95 -6.58 5.68 20.12
N SER A 96 -7.15 6.80 19.70
CA SER A 96 -8.58 7.11 19.83
C SER A 96 -9.43 6.35 18.79
N TYR A 97 -10.72 6.13 19.11
CA TYR A 97 -11.68 5.56 18.16
C TYR A 97 -12.28 6.67 17.26
N ASP A 98 -11.43 7.26 16.43
CA ASP A 98 -11.81 8.29 15.45
C ASP A 98 -10.92 8.16 14.19
N ILE A 99 -11.11 9.04 13.21
CA ILE A 99 -10.37 9.02 11.94
C ILE A 99 -8.86 9.15 12.18
N GLU A 100 -8.43 10.07 13.05
CA GLU A 100 -7.01 10.30 13.32
C GLU A 100 -6.38 9.13 14.07
N GLY A 101 -7.07 8.60 15.06
CA GLY A 101 -6.65 7.46 15.87
C GLY A 101 -6.54 6.20 15.03
N VAL A 102 -7.48 5.94 14.12
CA VAL A 102 -7.41 4.80 13.20
C VAL A 102 -6.28 4.95 12.18
N ILE A 103 -6.08 6.13 11.60
CA ILE A 103 -4.91 6.38 10.72
C ILE A 103 -3.60 6.19 11.50
N SER A 104 -3.55 6.68 12.74
CA SER A 104 -2.39 6.53 13.61
C SER A 104 -2.11 5.05 13.92
N LEU A 105 -3.15 4.28 14.20
CA LEU A 105 -3.07 2.84 14.43
C LEU A 105 -2.54 2.11 13.19
N ILE A 106 -3.06 2.41 12.00
CA ILE A 106 -2.59 1.81 10.74
C ILE A 106 -1.07 2.04 10.61
N VAL A 107 -0.60 3.28 10.74
CA VAL A 107 0.84 3.55 10.59
C VAL A 107 1.68 2.87 11.69
N LYS A 108 1.19 2.80 12.93
CA LYS A 108 1.88 2.10 14.03
C LYS A 108 1.99 0.59 13.79
N VAL A 109 0.90 -0.04 13.37
CA VAL A 109 0.86 -1.49 13.08
C VAL A 109 1.85 -1.85 11.97
N ARG A 110 1.94 -1.05 10.89
CA ARG A 110 2.97 -1.22 9.86
C ARG A 110 4.39 -1.22 10.44
N GLY A 111 4.69 -0.28 11.34
CA GLY A 111 5.98 -0.23 12.03
C GLY A 111 6.25 -1.47 12.89
N ASN A 112 5.24 -1.92 13.65
CA ASN A 112 5.34 -3.10 14.52
C ASN A 112 5.51 -4.40 13.72
N LEU A 113 4.88 -4.51 12.55
CA LEU A 113 5.01 -5.70 11.70
C LEU A 113 6.40 -5.78 11.05
N HIS A 114 7.02 -4.65 10.69
CA HIS A 114 8.34 -4.63 10.04
C HIS A 114 9.52 -4.85 11.00
N HIS A 115 9.36 -4.60 12.30
CA HIS A 115 10.45 -4.67 13.26
C HIS A 115 10.18 -5.74 14.32
N PHE A 116 10.64 -6.96 14.04
CA PHE A 116 10.56 -8.04 15.02
C PHE A 116 11.59 -7.87 16.15
N SER A 117 11.15 -8.05 17.39
CA SER A 117 12.01 -8.09 18.57
C SER A 117 11.30 -8.84 19.70
N GLN A 118 11.93 -9.88 20.22
CA GLN A 118 11.41 -10.63 21.37
C GLN A 118 11.34 -9.80 22.66
N LYS A 119 12.06 -8.68 22.73
CA LYS A 119 12.08 -7.76 23.89
C LYS A 119 10.93 -6.75 23.86
N SER A 120 10.17 -6.68 22.78
CA SER A 120 9.08 -5.73 22.63
C SER A 120 7.85 -6.17 23.42
N SER A 121 7.23 -5.25 24.13
CA SER A 121 5.90 -5.45 24.73
C SER A 121 4.75 -5.28 23.72
N LYS A 122 5.06 -4.87 22.48
CA LYS A 122 4.06 -4.64 21.44
C LYS A 122 3.65 -5.93 20.76
N LYS A 123 2.48 -5.90 20.13
CA LYS A 123 2.03 -6.98 19.27
C LYS A 123 2.76 -6.94 17.92
N LEU A 124 3.75 -7.81 17.77
CA LEU A 124 4.58 -7.94 16.57
C LEU A 124 4.09 -9.08 15.68
N GLY A 125 4.41 -8.99 14.39
CA GLY A 125 4.08 -10.04 13.43
C GLY A 125 5.09 -11.20 13.49
N HIS A 126 4.60 -12.43 13.44
CA HIS A 126 5.41 -13.63 13.24
C HIS A 126 4.58 -14.73 12.54
N PRO A 127 5.21 -15.79 11.99
CA PRO A 127 4.49 -16.80 11.20
C PRO A 127 3.30 -17.45 11.92
N PHE A 128 3.38 -17.62 13.24
CA PHE A 128 2.37 -18.28 14.05
C PHE A 128 1.19 -17.39 14.55
N ASN A 129 1.18 -16.08 14.30
CA ASN A 129 0.10 -15.20 14.78
C ASN A 129 -0.66 -14.45 13.67
N GLN A 130 -0.71 -15.00 12.46
CA GLN A 130 -1.44 -14.40 11.33
C GLN A 130 -2.86 -13.97 11.71
N LYS A 131 -3.61 -14.88 12.34
CA LYS A 131 -5.03 -14.68 12.73
C LYS A 131 -5.25 -13.45 13.60
N ASP A 132 -4.24 -13.05 14.38
CA ASP A 132 -4.33 -11.88 15.23
C ASP A 132 -4.45 -10.57 14.44
N PHE A 133 -3.93 -10.56 13.22
CA PHE A 133 -3.93 -9.40 12.32
C PHE A 133 -5.09 -9.43 11.32
N GLU A 134 -5.98 -10.42 11.36
CA GLU A 134 -7.15 -10.55 10.49
C GLU A 134 -7.98 -9.25 10.45
N THR A 135 -8.31 -8.69 11.62
CA THR A 135 -9.08 -7.44 11.69
C THR A 135 -8.33 -6.25 11.09
N MET A 136 -7.01 -6.19 11.24
CA MET A 136 -6.20 -5.10 10.68
C MET A 136 -6.10 -5.21 9.15
N ALA A 137 -5.94 -6.43 8.63
CA ALA A 137 -5.97 -6.67 7.19
C ALA A 137 -7.37 -6.37 6.61
N PHE A 138 -8.44 -6.79 7.29
CA PHE A 138 -9.82 -6.53 6.88
C PHE A 138 -10.17 -5.03 6.91
N LEU A 139 -9.66 -4.29 7.90
CA LEU A 139 -9.76 -2.84 7.99
C LEU A 139 -9.14 -2.19 6.75
N LEU A 140 -7.88 -2.52 6.42
CA LEU A 140 -7.20 -1.97 5.25
C LEU A 140 -7.88 -2.35 3.94
N MET A 141 -8.31 -3.60 3.79
CA MET A 141 -9.06 -4.06 2.61
C MET A 141 -10.33 -3.22 2.41
N SER A 142 -11.09 -2.99 3.49
CA SER A 142 -12.33 -2.20 3.46
C SER A 142 -12.09 -0.75 3.04
N ILE A 143 -10.99 -0.14 3.51
CA ILE A 143 -10.56 1.21 3.11
C ILE A 143 -10.12 1.23 1.64
N CYS A 144 -9.38 0.22 1.18
CA CYS A 144 -8.97 0.11 -0.22
C CYS A 144 -10.17 0.03 -1.15
N VAL A 145 -11.18 -0.79 -0.83
CA VAL A 145 -12.43 -0.89 -1.61
C VAL A 145 -13.12 0.47 -1.73
N LYS A 146 -13.23 1.22 -0.63
CA LYS A 146 -13.91 2.53 -0.61
C LYS A 146 -13.16 3.64 -1.34
N THR A 147 -11.83 3.57 -1.34
CA THR A 147 -11.01 4.50 -2.12
C THR A 147 -11.05 4.13 -3.60
N TYR A 148 -10.94 2.85 -3.93
CA TYR A 148 -11.03 2.32 -5.29
C TYR A 148 -12.29 2.77 -6.02
N THR A 149 -13.47 2.65 -5.40
CA THR A 149 -14.74 3.03 -6.05
C THR A 149 -14.76 4.49 -6.50
N ARG A 150 -14.11 5.38 -5.75
CA ARG A 150 -13.98 6.80 -6.10
C ARG A 150 -12.93 7.07 -7.17
N LEU A 151 -11.83 6.32 -7.16
CA LEU A 151 -10.82 6.42 -8.21
C LEU A 151 -11.40 6.01 -9.57
N THR A 152 -12.32 5.03 -9.58
CA THR A 152 -13.00 4.61 -10.80
C THR A 152 -14.04 5.59 -11.32
N THR A 153 -14.54 6.52 -10.48
CA THR A 153 -15.43 7.61 -10.91
C THR A 153 -14.67 8.84 -11.45
N GLY A 154 -13.33 8.76 -11.56
CA GLY A 154 -12.50 9.84 -12.10
C GLY A 154 -11.97 10.83 -11.06
N GLU A 155 -12.28 10.63 -9.77
CA GLU A 155 -11.63 11.41 -8.71
C GLU A 155 -10.14 11.06 -8.64
N LYS A 156 -9.29 12.07 -8.59
CA LYS A 156 -7.84 11.88 -8.45
C LYS A 156 -7.49 11.75 -6.96
N PRO A 157 -6.59 10.84 -6.58
CA PRO A 157 -6.04 10.85 -5.24
C PRO A 157 -5.32 12.19 -5.00
N CYS A 158 -5.14 12.55 -3.72
CA CYS A 158 -4.56 13.83 -3.29
C CYS A 158 -3.20 14.16 -3.94
N TYR A 159 -2.54 13.19 -4.58
CA TYR A 159 -1.31 13.39 -5.32
C TYR A 159 -1.23 12.53 -6.58
N VAL A 160 -1.79 13.01 -7.70
CA VAL A 160 -1.35 12.54 -9.02
C VAL A 160 -0.20 13.45 -9.46
N ARG A 161 1.04 13.12 -9.07
CA ARG A 161 2.18 13.52 -9.91
C ARG A 161 2.03 12.71 -11.19
N CYS A 162 1.44 13.33 -12.20
CA CYS A 162 1.52 12.84 -13.57
C CYS A 162 2.99 12.46 -13.82
N ILE A 163 3.26 11.19 -14.12
CA ILE A 163 4.60 10.72 -14.47
C ILE A 163 4.95 11.38 -15.81
N ARG A 164 5.35 12.64 -15.77
CA ARG A 164 6.12 13.31 -16.82
C ARG A 164 7.59 13.07 -16.51
N ARG A 165 8.03 11.83 -16.66
CA ARG A 165 9.44 11.50 -16.79
C ARG A 165 9.56 10.47 -17.90
N LEU A 166 9.62 10.94 -19.15
CA LEU A 166 10.30 10.26 -20.25
C LEU A 166 10.46 11.11 -21.55
N THR A 167 10.22 12.43 -21.56
CA THR A 167 10.36 13.24 -22.81
C THR A 167 11.10 14.57 -22.72
N GLN A 168 11.95 14.81 -21.71
CA GLN A 168 12.87 15.96 -21.73
C GLN A 168 14.26 15.62 -21.17
N SER A 169 15.04 14.87 -21.94
CA SER A 169 16.50 14.80 -21.80
C SER A 169 17.19 14.45 -23.13
N LEU A 170 16.59 14.83 -24.27
CA LEU A 170 17.34 15.00 -25.52
C LEU A 170 17.61 16.50 -25.69
N ARG A 171 18.49 17.03 -24.84
CA ARG A 171 19.25 18.23 -25.18
C ARG A 171 20.67 17.78 -25.46
N PHE A 172 21.01 17.86 -26.75
CA PHE A 172 22.34 17.74 -27.31
C PHE A 172 23.40 18.35 -26.39
N HIS A 173 24.33 17.52 -25.94
CA HIS A 173 25.69 17.94 -25.64
C HIS A 173 26.62 16.98 -26.39
N SER A 174 27.23 17.52 -27.43
CA SER A 174 28.33 16.92 -28.16
C SER A 174 29.49 16.63 -27.23
N TYR A 175 29.82 15.36 -27.04
CA TYR A 175 31.17 14.97 -26.65
C TYR A 175 31.53 13.64 -27.32
N ARG A 176 32.48 13.73 -28.28
CA ARG A 176 33.16 12.58 -28.87
C ARG A 176 33.87 11.81 -27.74
N ARG A 177 33.63 10.50 -27.65
CA ARG A 177 34.69 9.49 -27.43
C ARG A 177 34.19 8.12 -27.87
N SER A 178 34.97 7.53 -28.76
CA SER A 178 34.86 6.21 -29.35
C SER A 178 34.99 5.10 -28.30
N THR A 179 33.97 4.26 -28.18
CA THR A 179 34.10 2.83 -27.82
C THR A 179 33.00 2.08 -28.56
N GLN A 180 33.38 1.06 -29.34
CA GLN A 180 32.44 0.15 -29.99
C GLN A 180 31.64 -0.59 -28.92
N ILE A 181 30.31 -0.57 -29.04
CA ILE A 181 29.39 -1.39 -28.24
C ILE A 181 28.57 -2.20 -29.22
N ASP A 182 28.60 -3.52 -29.04
CA ASP A 182 28.03 -4.52 -29.95
C ASP A 182 26.53 -4.37 -30.18
N SER A 183 26.09 -4.78 -31.37
CA SER A 183 24.70 -4.64 -31.81
C SER A 183 23.73 -5.54 -31.00
N PRO A 184 22.47 -5.10 -30.79
CA PRO A 184 21.47 -5.79 -29.95
C PRO A 184 21.12 -7.23 -30.34
N SER A 185 21.51 -7.70 -31.53
CA SER A 185 21.29 -9.07 -32.00
C SER A 185 22.22 -10.10 -31.34
N GLN A 186 23.34 -9.69 -30.74
CA GLN A 186 24.28 -10.62 -30.10
C GLN A 186 23.98 -10.90 -28.62
N VAL A 187 23.18 -10.07 -27.96
CA VAL A 187 22.79 -10.26 -26.56
C VAL A 187 21.71 -11.34 -26.40
N TRP A 188 20.82 -11.48 -27.40
CA TRP A 188 19.74 -12.47 -27.39
C TRP A 188 20.19 -13.92 -27.56
N LEU A 189 21.32 -14.17 -28.23
CA LEU A 189 21.85 -15.52 -28.42
C LEU A 189 22.56 -16.09 -27.18
N ARG A 190 22.94 -15.25 -26.20
CA ARG A 190 23.60 -15.72 -24.96
C ARG A 190 22.62 -16.08 -23.84
N LEU A 191 21.35 -15.67 -23.93
CA LEU A 191 20.32 -15.99 -22.93
C LEU A 191 19.55 -17.27 -23.21
N ILE A 192 19.62 -17.81 -24.43
CA ILE A 192 18.94 -19.06 -24.82
C ILE A 192 19.70 -20.33 -24.37
N ASN A 193 21.02 -20.23 -24.09
CA ASN A 193 21.85 -21.37 -23.67
C ASN A 193 21.96 -21.57 -22.14
N PHE A 194 21.13 -20.91 -21.34
CA PHE A 194 21.14 -21.06 -19.87
C PHE A 194 19.87 -21.72 -19.28
N VAL A 195 18.95 -22.15 -20.14
CA VAL A 195 17.72 -22.85 -19.74
C VAL A 195 17.57 -24.10 -20.61
N ASN A 196 18.40 -25.11 -20.33
CA ASN A 196 18.14 -26.54 -20.54
C ASN A 196 19.41 -27.32 -20.18
N PRO A 197 19.47 -28.02 -19.04
CA PRO A 197 20.39 -29.15 -18.89
C PRO A 197 19.93 -30.34 -19.74
#